data_AF-A0A6V8I9A3-F1
#
_entry.id   AF-A0A6V8I9A3-F1
#
_cell.length_a   1.000
_cell.length_b   1.000
_cell.length_c   1.000
_cell.angle_alpha   90.00
_cell.angle_beta   90.00
_cell.angle_gamma   90.00
#
_symmetry.space_group_name_H-M   'P 1'
#
loop_
_entity.id
_entity.type
_entity.pdbx_description
1 polymer ?
#
loop_
_entity_poly.entity_id
_entity_poly.type
_entity_poly.pdbx_seq_one_letter_code
_entity_poly.pdbx_strand_id
1 'polypeptide(L)' 'MRQHKVMLGEKVLYQAAQLSHAERFVAARRVEGIPCHVVPDTTPKPHRAPQINPLTGQPRKRGRVR' A
#
# COMPACT_ATOMS: atom_id res chain seq x y z
N MET A 1 -0.82 7.86 2.56
CA MET A 1 -1.12 6.41 2.39
C MET A 1 -0.58 6.04 1.02
N ARG A 2 0.08 4.88 0.87
CA ARG A 2 0.55 4.47 -0.47
C ARG A 2 -0.65 4.23 -1.38
N GLN A 3 -0.44 4.42 -2.67
CA GLN A 3 -1.48 4.44 -3.68
C GLN A 3 -1.00 3.67 -4.93
N HIS A 4 -0.90 2.35 -4.80
CA HIS A 4 -0.64 1.46 -5.93
C HIS A 4 -1.83 1.53 -6.89
N LYS A 5 -1.57 1.70 -8.18
CA LYS A 5 -2.62 1.81 -9.19
C LYS A 5 -2.64 0.58 -10.08
N VAL A 6 -3.83 0.18 -10.51
CA VAL A 6 -4.00 -0.78 -11.60
C VAL A 6 -4.49 -0.01 -12.81
N MET A 7 -3.76 -0.15 -13.92
CA MET A 7 -4.00 0.56 -15.15
C MET A 7 -4.60 -0.38 -16.19
N LEU A 8 -5.55 0.14 -16.96
CA LEU A 8 -6.04 -0.43 -18.20
C LEU A 8 -5.81 0.60 -19.30
N GLY A 9 -4.75 0.41 -20.10
CA GLY A 9 -4.23 1.47 -20.95
C GLY A 9 -3.85 2.70 -20.12
N GLU A 10 -4.45 3.84 -20.44
CA GLU A 10 -4.21 5.13 -19.75
C GLU A 10 -5.17 5.38 -18.57
N LYS A 11 -6.18 4.52 -18.38
CA LYS A 11 -7.19 4.70 -17.34
C LYS A 11 -6.82 3.94 -16.06
N VAL A 12 -7.03 4.59 -14.92
CA VAL A 12 -6.93 3.95 -13.60
C VAL A 12 -8.20 3.14 -13.37
N LEU A 13 -8.06 1.84 -13.16
CA LEU A 13 -9.17 0.92 -12.94
C LEU A 13 -9.34 0.56 -11.47
N TYR A 14 -8.25 0.51 -10.70
CA TYR A 14 -8.27 0.23 -9.27
C TYR A 14 -7.10 0.90 -8.55
N GLN A 15 -7.28 1.21 -7.26
CA GLN A 15 -6.24 1.81 -6.42
C GLN A 15 -6.20 1.13 -5.06
N ALA A 16 -4.99 0.77 -4.59
CA ALA A 16 -4.80 0.03 -3.35
C ALA A 16 -3.69 0.64 -2.47
N ALA A 17 -3.86 0.48 -1.16
CA ALA A 17 -2.85 0.87 -0.17
C ALA A 17 -1.66 -0.10 -0.08
N GLN A 18 -1.89 -1.36 -0.47
CA GLN A 18 -0.93 -2.45 -0.42
C GLN A 18 -0.68 -2.97 -1.83
N LEU A 19 0.58 -3.27 -2.14
CA LEU A 19 0.97 -3.80 -3.45
C LEU A 19 0.30 -5.16 -3.73
N SER A 20 0.27 -6.03 -2.72
CA SER A 20 -0.35 -7.36 -2.81
C SER A 20 -1.82 -7.33 -3.23
N HIS A 21 -2.57 -6.30 -2.82
CA HIS A 21 -3.97 -6.13 -3.21
C HIS A 21 -4.10 -5.76 -4.69
N ALA A 22 -3.24 -4.86 -5.19
CA ALA A 22 -3.21 -4.50 -6.59
C ALA A 22 -2.80 -5.69 -7.49
N GLU A 23 -1.83 -6.49 -7.05
CA GLU A 23 -1.38 -7.69 -7.76
C GLU A 23 -2.47 -8.75 -7.85
N ARG A 24 -3.14 -9.06 -6.73
CA ARG A 24 -4.27 -10.01 -6.71
C ARG A 24 -5.39 -9.55 -7.64
N PHE A 25 -5.69 -8.25 -7.65
CA PHE A 25 -6.69 -7.68 -8.53
C PHE A 25 -6.31 -7.85 -10.01
N VAL A 26 -5.06 -7.56 -10.39
CA VAL A 26 -4.58 -7.76 -11.77
C VAL A 26 -4.62 -9.24 -12.16
N ALA A 27 -4.20 -10.14 -11.27
CA ALA A 27 -4.24 -11.58 -11.53
C ALA A 27 -5.66 -12.06 -11.87
N ALA A 28 -6.66 -11.65 -11.08
CA ALA A 28 -8.06 -11.98 -11.34
C ALA A 28 -8.53 -11.45 -12.70
N ARG A 29 -8.20 -10.20 -13.03
CA ARG A 29 -8.61 -9.57 -14.30
C ARG A 29 -7.93 -10.16 -15.52
N ARG A 30 -6.68 -10.62 -15.39
CA ARG A 30 -5.98 -11.33 -16.46
C ARG A 30 -6.61 -12.68 -16.78
N VAL A 31 -7.13 -13.39 -15.77
CA VAL A 31 -7.91 -14.62 -15.99
C VAL A 31 -9.18 -14.34 -16.79
N GLU A 32 -9.79 -13.18 -16.60
CA GLU A 32 -10.92 -12.69 -17.40
C GLU A 32 -10.51 -12.15 -18.79
N GLY A 33 -9.22 -12.19 -19.14
CA GLY A 33 -8.70 -11.69 -20.43
C GLY A 33 -8.51 -10.17 -20.50
N ILE A 34 -8.60 -9.45 -19.37
CA ILE A 34 -8.44 -8.00 -19.33
C ILE A 34 -6.94 -7.64 -19.21
N PRO A 35 -6.37 -6.87 -20.16
CA PRO A 35 -4.94 -6.57 -20.20
C PRO A 35 -4.56 -5.41 -19.25
N CYS A 36 -4.68 -5.64 -17.94
CA CYS A 36 -4.30 -4.65 -16.92
C CYS A 36 -2.92 -4.93 -16.30
N HIS A 37 -2.32 -3.88 -15.74
CA HIS A 37 -1.02 -3.94 -15.08
C HIS A 37 -0.97 -3.05 -13.83
N VAL A 38 -0.09 -3.39 -12.89
CA VAL A 38 0.09 -2.61 -11.65
C VAL A 38 1.19 -1.57 -11.85
N VAL A 39 0.92 -0.34 -11.42
CA VAL A 39 1.91 0.72 -11.23
C VAL A 39 2.14 0.88 -9.72
N PRO A 40 3.28 0.40 -9.20
CA PRO A 40 3.57 0.47 -7.78
C PRO A 40 3.86 1.91 -7.35
N ASP A 41 3.26 2.31 -6.23
CA ASP A 41 3.63 3.56 -5.57
C ASP A 41 4.96 3.38 -4.83
N THR A 42 6.01 4.01 -5.36
CA THR A 42 7.36 4.03 -4.79
C THR A 42 7.57 5.15 -3.80
N THR A 43 6.54 5.97 -3.50
CA THR A 43 6.70 7.07 -2.55
C THR A 43 7.22 6.56 -1.20
N PRO A 44 8.26 7.25 -0.66
CA PRO A 44 8.82 6.89 0.63
C PRO A 44 7.74 7.08 1.70
N LYS A 45 7.64 6.10 2.62
CA LYS A 45 6.69 6.20 3.72
C LYS A 45 7.14 7.35 4.63
N PRO A 46 6.25 8.28 5.00
CA PRO A 46 6.62 9.38 5.88
C PRO A 46 7.12 8.82 7.22
N HIS A 47 8.20 9.40 7.73
CA HIS A 47 8.74 9.06 9.04
C HIS A 47 7.68 9.37 10.10
N ARG A 48 7.17 8.33 10.76
CA ARG A 48 6.28 8.52 11.91
C ARG A 48 7.13 8.80 13.14
N ALA A 49 6.97 10.01 13.71
CA ALA A 49 7.60 10.37 14.97
C ALA A 49 7.34 9.31 16.05
N PRO A 50 8.29 9.07 16.97
CA PRO A 50 8.04 8.24 18.14
C PRO A 50 6.91 8.85 18.96
N GLN A 51 5.92 8.03 19.31
CA GLN A 51 4.84 8.48 20.19
C GLN A 51 5.35 8.40 21.62
N ILE A 52 5.47 9.56 22.28
CA ILE A 52 5.91 9.64 23.67
C ILE A 52 4.76 9.24 24.59
N ASN A 53 5.06 8.44 25.61
CA ASN A 53 4.11 8.11 26.66
C ASN A 53 4.00 9.29 27.64
N PRO A 54 2.82 9.91 27.81
CA PRO A 54 2.67 11.09 28.67
C PRO A 54 2.94 10.80 30.16
N LEU A 55 2.81 9.55 30.60
CA LEU A 55 2.99 9.16 32.01
C LEU A 55 4.46 8.91 32.39
N THR A 56 5.32 8.60 31.42
CA THR A 56 6.72 8.18 31.68
C THR A 56 7.75 9.04 30.94
N GLY A 57 7.32 9.91 30.01
CA GLY A 57 8.21 10.69 29.15
C GLY A 57 9.01 9.86 28.13
N GLN A 58 8.86 8.53 28.15
CA GLN A 58 9.62 7.62 27.30
C GLN A 58 8.87 7.29 26.00
N PRO A 59 9.59 6.96 24.90
CA PRO A 59 8.97 6.48 23.68
C PRO A 59 8.17 5.20 23.95
N ARG A 60 6.92 5.14 23.47
CA ARG A 60 6.13 3.90 23.50
C ARG A 60 6.86 2.82 22.70
N LYS A 61 7.13 1.67 23.33
CA LYS A 61 7.68 0.49 22.63
C LYS A 61 6.67 0.10 21.54
N ARG A 62 7.06 0.24 20.28
CA ARG A 62 6.25 -0.27 19.16
C ARG A 62 6.24 -1.79 19.29
N GLY A 63 5.11 -2.37 19.66
CA GLY A 63 4.92 -3.81 19.62
C GLY A 63 5.16 -4.29 18.19
N ARG A 64 6.29 -4.97 17.96
CA ARG A 64 6.45 -5.82 16.78
C ARG A 64 5.60 -7.06 17.06
N VAL A 65 4.33 -7.03 16.64
CA VAL A 65 3.64 -8.28 16.36
C VAL A 65 4.28 -8.80 15.08
N ARG A 66 5.03 -9.90 15.20
CA ARG A 66 5.63 -10.62 14.08
C ARG A 66 4.54 -11.25 13.22
#